data_AF-A0A6P0RMD9-F1
#
_entry.id   AF-A0A6P0RMD9-F1
#
_cell.length_a   1.000
_cell.length_b   1.000
_cell.length_c   1.000
_cell.angle_alpha   90.00
_cell.angle_beta   90.00
_cell.angle_gamma   90.00
#
_symmetry.space_group_name_H-M   'P 1'
#
loop_
_entity.id
_entity.type
_entity.pdbx_description
1 polymer ?
#
loop_
_entity_poly.entity_id
_entity_poly.type
_entity_poly.pdbx_seq_one_letter_code
_entity_poly.pdbx_strand_id
1 'polypeptide(L)'
;MDKSFEVVVAIDFGTSRSGFAYKFKESDYSVFRDLWPDSPINFPKTATHLLVSPTGEVEAWGYTAMKKLAELRAKGTAKDYYFARNFKMELHSGKKDDNGPYVINESNREKIYVIDLIAE
;
A
#
# COMPACT_ATOMS: atom_id res chain seq x y z
N MET A 1 -24.69 12.04 -21.69
CA MET A 1 -24.93 12.04 -20.23
C MET A 1 -23.79 11.28 -19.61
N ASP A 2 -23.02 11.92 -18.75
CA ASP A 2 -22.01 11.22 -17.94
C ASP A 2 -22.74 10.27 -16.99
N LYS A 3 -22.33 9.00 -17.02
CA LYS A 3 -22.91 7.96 -16.19
C LYS A 3 -22.06 7.85 -14.92
N SER A 4 -22.63 8.25 -13.79
CA SER A 4 -22.02 8.09 -12.47
C SER A 4 -22.38 6.74 -11.88
N PHE A 5 -21.44 6.12 -11.18
CA PHE A 5 -21.66 4.88 -10.46
C PHE A 5 -21.29 5.06 -8.99
N GLU A 6 -22.13 4.58 -8.09
CA GLU A 6 -21.82 4.53 -6.66
C GLU A 6 -21.27 3.15 -6.29
N VAL A 7 -20.14 3.12 -5.61
CA VAL A 7 -19.46 1.90 -5.19
C VAL A 7 -19.26 1.92 -3.67
N VAL A 8 -19.48 0.78 -3.02
CA VAL A 8 -19.11 0.56 -1.62
C VAL A 8 -17.89 -0.35 -1.62
N VAL A 9 -16.82 0.07 -0.93
CA VAL A 9 -15.57 -0.68 -0.82
C VAL A 9 -15.36 -1.11 0.63
N ALA A 10 -15.09 -2.39 0.83
CA ALA A 10 -14.61 -2.94 2.09
C ALA A 10 -13.09 -3.11 2.00
N ILE A 11 -12.34 -2.43 2.87
CA ILE A 11 -10.87 -2.50 2.91
C ILE A 11 -10.46 -3.27 4.17
N ASP A 12 -9.74 -4.36 3.99
CA ASP A 12 -9.02 -5.04 5.07
C ASP A 12 -7.58 -4.56 5.04
N PHE A 13 -7.28 -3.59 5.90
CA PHE A 13 -5.92 -3.12 6.11
C PHE A 13 -5.28 -3.91 7.26
N GLY A 14 -4.69 -5.07 6.97
CA GLY A 14 -4.04 -5.93 7.96
C GLY A 14 -2.56 -5.59 8.19
N THR A 15 -1.95 -6.18 9.22
CA THR A 15 -0.53 -5.94 9.54
C THR A 15 0.41 -6.53 8.49
N SER A 16 0.19 -7.81 8.15
CA SER A 16 1.05 -8.51 7.18
C SER A 16 0.52 -8.43 5.76
N ARG A 17 -0.80 -8.39 5.60
CA ARG A 17 -1.48 -8.44 4.32
C ARG A 17 -2.71 -7.54 4.31
N SER A 18 -2.98 -6.92 3.17
CA SER A 18 -4.15 -6.07 2.94
C SER A 18 -4.89 -6.50 1.69
N GLY A 19 -6.19 -6.22 1.65
CA GLY A 19 -7.02 -6.51 0.49
C GLY A 19 -8.29 -5.69 0.50
N PHE A 20 -9.06 -5.80 -0.57
CA PHE A 20 -10.36 -5.15 -0.64
C PHE A 20 -11.36 -6.01 -1.42
N ALA A 21 -12.63 -5.73 -1.15
CA ALA A 21 -13.75 -6.13 -1.97
C ALA A 21 -14.62 -4.90 -2.22
N TYR A 22 -15.37 -4.89 -3.30
CA TYR A 22 -16.27 -3.78 -3.60
C TYR A 22 -17.56 -4.27 -4.23
N LYS A 23 -18.61 -3.45 -4.17
CA LYS A 23 -19.83 -3.66 -4.94
C LYS A 23 -20.40 -2.34 -5.43
N PHE A 24 -21.03 -2.36 -6.60
CA PHE A 24 -21.87 -1.25 -7.03
C PHE A 24 -23.13 -1.20 -6.16
N LYS A 25 -23.60 -0.02 -5.74
CA LYS A 25 -24.80 0.10 -4.91
C LYS A 25 -26.04 -0.50 -5.57
N GLU A 26 -26.10 -0.43 -6.89
CA GLU A 26 -27.17 -0.98 -7.73
C GLU A 26 -27.05 -2.50 -7.97
N SER A 27 -25.98 -3.14 -7.48
CA SER A 27 -25.70 -4.56 -7.68
C SER A 27 -25.68 -5.33 -6.36
N ASP A 28 -26.23 -6.55 -6.40
CA ASP A 28 -26.13 -7.50 -5.30
C ASP A 28 -24.83 -8.33 -5.34
N TYR A 29 -24.05 -8.21 -6.41
CA TYR A 29 -22.79 -8.94 -6.57
C TYR A 29 -21.61 -8.15 -5.99
N SER A 30 -20.83 -8.83 -5.15
CA SER A 30 -19.54 -8.33 -4.67
C SER A 30 -18.42 -8.80 -5.57
N VAL A 31 -17.49 -7.91 -5.88
CA VAL A 31 -16.26 -8.18 -6.60
C VAL A 31 -15.10 -8.23 -5.61
N PHE A 32 -14.30 -9.28 -5.71
CA PHE A 32 -13.13 -9.51 -4.86
C PHE A 32 -11.87 -9.39 -5.71
N ARG A 33 -10.80 -8.86 -5.12
CA ARG A 33 -9.46 -8.91 -5.74
C ARG A 33 -8.66 -10.06 -5.17
N ASP A 34 -8.55 -11.13 -5.94
CA ASP A 34 -7.75 -12.33 -5.64
C ASP A 34 -6.51 -12.48 -6.53
N LEU A 35 -6.40 -11.69 -7.59
CA LEU A 35 -5.20 -11.55 -8.40
C LEU A 35 -4.56 -10.18 -8.19
N TRP A 36 -3.39 -10.20 -7.56
CA TRP A 36 -2.58 -9.01 -7.28
C TRP A 36 -1.33 -9.02 -8.15
N PRO A 37 -0.86 -7.85 -8.63
CA PRO A 37 0.40 -7.74 -9.35
C PRO A 37 1.56 -8.37 -8.58
N ASP A 38 2.39 -9.13 -9.30
CA ASP A 38 3.58 -9.84 -8.79
C ASP A 38 3.32 -10.80 -7.61
N SER A 39 2.05 -11.08 -7.29
CA SER A 39 1.71 -12.08 -6.28
C SER A 39 2.11 -13.47 -6.79
N PRO A 40 2.78 -14.30 -5.97
CA PRO A 40 3.22 -15.63 -6.39
C PRO A 40 2.05 -16.62 -6.55
N ILE A 41 0.89 -16.30 -5.98
CA ILE A 41 -0.32 -17.12 -6.00
C ILE A 41 -1.56 -16.23 -6.10
N ASN A 42 -2.67 -16.80 -6.58
CA ASN A 42 -4.00 -16.18 -6.47
C ASN A 42 -4.42 -16.23 -4.99
N PHE A 43 -4.56 -15.05 -4.38
CA PHE A 43 -4.91 -14.90 -2.98
C PHE A 43 -5.63 -13.55 -2.78
N PRO A 44 -6.69 -13.48 -1.95
CA PRO A 44 -7.52 -12.28 -1.76
C PRO A 44 -6.80 -11.08 -1.13
N LYS A 45 -5.50 -11.18 -0.85
CA LYS A 45 -4.71 -10.13 -0.19
C LYS A 45 -3.31 -10.04 -0.77
N THR A 46 -2.78 -8.82 -0.82
CA THR A 46 -1.37 -8.55 -1.09
C THR A 46 -0.61 -8.26 0.20
N ALA A 47 0.72 -8.19 0.14
CA ALA A 47 1.55 -7.86 1.28
C ALA A 47 1.32 -6.39 1.73
N THR A 48 1.37 -6.09 3.02
CA THR A 48 1.28 -4.71 3.54
C THR A 48 2.67 -4.09 3.60
N HIS A 49 3.23 -3.81 2.42
CA HIS A 49 4.58 -3.30 2.26
C HIS A 49 4.57 -2.15 1.25
N LEU A 50 5.44 -1.18 1.48
CA LEU A 50 5.71 -0.07 0.58
C LEU A 50 7.18 -0.05 0.20
N LEU A 51 7.43 0.30 -1.05
CA LEU A 51 8.72 0.79 -1.49
C LEU A 51 8.58 2.29 -1.76
N VAL A 52 9.39 3.08 -1.08
CA VAL A 52 9.40 4.53 -1.18
C VAL A 52 10.71 4.94 -1.86
N SER A 53 10.59 5.79 -2.88
CA SER A 53 11.70 6.30 -3.66
C SER A 53 12.59 7.23 -2.82
N PRO A 54 13.81 7.55 -3.29
CA PRO A 54 14.65 8.55 -2.64
C PRO A 54 14.03 9.95 -2.58
N THR A 55 13.02 10.24 -3.41
CA THR A 55 12.27 11.51 -3.40
C THR A 55 11.09 11.50 -2.43
N GLY A 56 10.87 10.39 -1.70
CA GLY A 56 9.78 10.26 -0.72
C GLY A 56 8.45 9.78 -1.32
N GLU A 57 8.40 9.50 -2.62
CA GLU A 57 7.18 9.04 -3.30
C GLU A 57 6.99 7.53 -3.17
N VAL A 58 5.74 7.08 -3.16
CA VAL A 58 5.42 5.65 -3.20
C VAL A 58 5.74 5.09 -4.58
N GLU A 59 6.80 4.30 -4.67
CA GLU A 59 7.24 3.67 -5.92
C GLU A 59 6.45 2.38 -6.22
N ALA A 60 6.05 1.65 -5.17
CA ALA A 60 5.27 0.43 -5.28
C ALA A 60 4.65 -0.02 -3.95
N TRP A 61 3.61 -0.85 -4.08
CA TRP A 61 2.90 -1.52 -2.98
C TRP A 61 3.00 -3.05 -3.09
N GLY A 62 2.87 -3.75 -1.96
CA GLY A 62 2.63 -5.18 -1.92
C GLY A 62 3.76 -6.03 -2.48
N TYR A 63 3.43 -7.09 -3.21
CA TYR A 63 4.44 -7.96 -3.81
C TYR A 63 5.29 -7.24 -4.87
N THR A 64 4.72 -6.26 -5.58
CA THR A 64 5.46 -5.41 -6.52
C THR A 64 6.56 -4.62 -5.80
N ALA A 65 6.32 -4.13 -4.59
CA ALA A 65 7.35 -3.46 -3.78
C ALA A 65 8.52 -4.41 -3.47
N MET A 66 8.24 -5.66 -3.11
CA MET A 66 9.26 -6.67 -2.85
C MET A 66 10.08 -7.00 -4.10
N LYS A 67 9.42 -7.16 -5.25
CA LYS A 67 10.06 -7.43 -6.53
C LYS A 67 10.97 -6.28 -6.96
N LYS A 68 10.46 -5.04 -7.00
CA LYS A 68 11.25 -3.85 -7.33
C LYS A 68 12.46 -3.69 -6.41
N LEU A 69 12.28 -3.90 -5.10
CA LEU A 69 13.39 -3.83 -4.15
C LEU A 69 14.46 -4.89 -4.43
N ALA A 70 14.07 -6.11 -4.79
CA ALA A 70 15.02 -7.16 -5.19
C ALA A 70 15.81 -6.78 -6.45
N GLU A 71 15.14 -6.20 -7.46
CA GLU A 71 15.78 -5.70 -8.68
C GLU A 71 16.77 -4.57 -8.40
N LEU A 72 16.39 -3.60 -7.55
CA LEU A 72 17.27 -2.50 -7.12
C LEU A 72 18.49 -3.02 -6.35
N ARG A 73 18.30 -4.02 -5.48
CA ARG A 73 19.41 -4.67 -4.75
C ARG A 73 20.37 -5.38 -5.69
N ALA A 74 19.86 -6.11 -6.67
CA ALA A 74 20.69 -6.76 -7.70
C ALA A 74 21.52 -5.76 -8.51
N LYS A 75 20.99 -4.55 -8.72
CA LYS A 75 21.68 -3.44 -9.40
C LYS A 75 22.58 -2.59 -8.48
N GLY A 76 22.58 -2.84 -7.17
CA GLY A 76 23.31 -2.02 -6.19
C GLY A 76 22.76 -0.60 -5.98
N THR A 77 21.51 -0.33 -6.36
CA THR A 77 20.87 1.00 -6.32
C THR A 77 19.77 1.14 -5.27
N ALA A 78 19.60 0.12 -4.42
CA ALA A 78 18.56 0.12 -3.37
C ALA A 78 18.88 0.98 -2.14
N LYS A 79 20.08 1.56 -2.03
CA LYS A 79 20.58 2.18 -0.80
C LYS A 79 19.68 3.31 -0.28
N ASP A 80 19.19 4.15 -1.19
CA ASP A 80 18.45 5.36 -0.82
C ASP A 80 16.92 5.15 -0.85
N TYR A 81 16.47 3.92 -1.18
CA TYR A 81 15.07 3.54 -1.09
C TYR A 81 14.71 3.14 0.34
N TYR A 82 13.50 3.50 0.76
CA TYR A 82 12.95 3.08 2.04
C TYR A 82 11.91 1.99 1.84
N PHE A 83 12.02 0.91 2.62
CA PHE A 83 11.10 -0.22 2.55
C PHE A 83 10.30 -0.34 3.84
N ALA A 84 9.10 0.21 3.85
CA ALA A 84 8.19 0.13 5.00
C ALA A 84 7.50 -1.22 5.01
N ARG A 85 7.94 -2.11 5.90
CA ARG A 85 7.46 -3.50 5.99
C ARG A 85 6.46 -3.65 7.14
N ASN A 86 5.30 -4.24 6.86
CA ASN A 86 4.26 -4.49 7.86
C ASN A 86 3.90 -3.22 8.65
N PHE A 87 3.93 -2.07 7.97
CA PHE A 87 4.00 -0.75 8.57
C PHE A 87 2.71 -0.33 9.29
N LYS A 88 1.63 -1.12 9.21
CA LYS A 88 0.41 -0.89 10.01
C LYS A 88 0.72 -0.77 11.50
N MET A 89 1.69 -1.53 12.02
CA MET A 89 2.04 -1.45 13.44
C MET A 89 2.75 -0.15 13.80
N GLU A 90 3.47 0.46 12.87
CA GLU A 90 4.06 1.80 13.05
C GLU A 90 2.98 2.87 13.13
N LEU A 91 1.86 2.67 12.45
CA LEU A 91 0.68 3.53 12.60
C LEU A 91 -0.03 3.30 13.93
N HIS A 92 -0.15 2.04 14.33
CA HIS A 92 -0.77 1.69 15.60
C HIS A 92 0.02 2.24 16.80
N SER A 93 1.35 2.24 16.72
CA SER A 93 2.22 2.79 17.77
C SER A 93 2.19 4.33 17.87
N GLY A 94 1.45 4.99 16.98
CA GLY A 94 0.61 6.11 17.40
C GLY A 94 1.18 7.51 17.21
N LYS A 95 2.15 7.70 16.29
CA LYS A 95 2.52 9.06 15.90
C LYS A 95 1.58 9.58 14.81
N LYS A 96 0.86 10.62 15.16
CA LYS A 96 0.02 11.42 14.27
C LYS A 96 0.23 12.89 14.58
N ASP A 97 0.00 13.73 13.59
CA ASP A 97 -0.14 15.17 13.77
C ASP A 97 -1.41 15.65 13.05
N ASP A 98 -1.52 16.96 12.81
CA ASP A 98 -2.68 17.58 12.18
C ASP A 98 -2.91 17.09 10.74
N ASN A 99 -1.89 16.55 10.07
CA ASN A 99 -2.01 15.97 8.73
C ASN A 99 -2.35 14.46 8.77
N GLY A 100 -2.42 13.86 9.96
CA GLY A 100 -2.86 12.48 10.17
C GLY A 100 -1.74 11.52 10.60
N PRO A 101 -2.00 10.19 10.53
CA PRO A 101 -1.01 9.19 10.90
C PRO A 101 0.09 9.11 9.85
N TYR A 102 1.32 8.93 10.30
CA TYR A 102 2.49 8.84 9.42
C TYR A 102 3.45 7.74 9.87
N VAL A 103 4.25 7.25 8.93
CA VAL A 103 5.47 6.49 9.21
C VAL A 103 6.70 7.38 9.07
N ILE A 104 7.80 7.03 9.74
CA ILE A 104 9.06 7.76 9.63
C ILE A 104 9.99 6.96 8.73
N ASN A 105 10.39 7.56 7.62
CA ASN A 105 11.45 7.02 6.80
C ASN A 105 12.76 7.03 7.61
N GLU A 106 13.31 5.86 7.90
CA GLU A 106 14.52 5.74 8.72
C GLU A 106 15.78 6.25 8.00
N SER A 107 15.78 6.32 6.66
CA SER A 107 16.95 6.76 5.89
C SER A 107 17.15 8.27 5.90
N ASN A 108 16.06 9.05 5.86
CA ASN A 108 16.10 10.52 5.75
C ASN A 108 15.30 11.26 6.84
N ARG A 109 14.62 10.53 7.73
CA ARG A 109 13.80 11.05 8.84
C ARG A 109 12.53 11.82 8.42
N GLU A 110 12.17 11.77 7.16
CA GLU A 110 10.95 12.38 6.64
C GLU A 110 9.70 11.59 7.05
N LYS A 111 8.56 12.30 7.10
CA LYS A 111 7.25 11.71 7.39
C LYS A 111 6.58 11.30 6.08
N ILE A 112 6.02 10.10 6.08
CA ILE A 112 5.19 9.60 4.98
C ILE A 112 3.77 9.44 5.54
N TYR A 113 2.85 10.31 5.12
CA TYR A 113 1.47 10.30 5.61
C TYR A 113 0.68 9.18 4.95
N VAL A 114 -0.13 8.48 5.76
CA VAL A 114 -0.80 7.27 5.29
C VAL A 114 -2.04 7.53 4.47
N ILE A 115 -2.66 8.69 4.66
CA ILE A 115 -3.79 9.09 3.82
C ILE A 115 -3.38 9.14 2.33
N ASP A 116 -2.15 9.59 2.06
CA ASP A 116 -1.57 9.68 0.72
C ASP A 116 -1.20 8.29 0.16
N LEU A 117 -1.10 7.26 1.00
CA LEU A 117 -0.82 5.87 0.57
C LEU A 117 -2.09 5.14 0.10
N ILE A 118 -3.26 5.58 0.52
CA ILE A 118 -4.54 4.88 0.31
C ILE A 118 -5.37 5.58 -0.78
N ALA A 119 -5.08 6.84 -1.09
CA ALA A 119 -5.92 7.72 -1.92
C ALA A 119 -5.20 8.29 -3.16
N GLU A 120 -4.33 7.51 -3.81
CA GLU A 120 -3.90 7.81 -5.19
C GLU A 120 -5.06 7.73 -6.18
#